data_AF-A0AAV8UXN4-F1
#
_entry.id   AF-A0AAV8UXN4-F1
#
_cell.length_a   1.000
_cell.length_b   1.000
_cell.length_c   1.000
_cell.angle_alpha   90.00
_cell.angle_beta   90.00
_cell.angle_gamma   90.00
#
_symmetry.space_group_name_H-M   'P 1'
#
loop_
_entity.id
_entity.type
_entity.pdbx_description
1 polymer ?
#
loop_
_entity_poly.entity_id
_entity_poly.type
_entity_poly.pdbx_seq_one_letter_code
_entity_poly.pdbx_strand_id
1 'polypeptide(L)'
;MPGLRRLQRMKELNLALKEKYRHREHKDGWISTIGIGAKYYNSTYSRFISALRTTGVRLDRRTLSLLVSHEPASFRALIGLAEVAQQSKFKESSLEAPFPRADWHPPPGAKLHPKERRVVPRSSKGWTRGRKPDGLL
;
A
#
# COMPACT_ATOMS: atom_id res chain seq x y z
N MET A 1 -6.64 -19.51 -52.80
CA MET A 1 -5.39 -19.21 -52.06
C MET A 1 -5.37 -19.90 -50.69
N PRO A 2 -4.62 -21.00 -50.51
CA PRO A 2 -4.64 -21.83 -49.29
C PRO A 2 -4.15 -21.17 -47.98
N GLY A 3 -3.55 -19.98 -48.01
CA GLY A 3 -3.01 -19.30 -46.83
C GLY A 3 -4.02 -18.55 -45.95
N LEU A 4 -5.16 -18.14 -46.52
CA LEU A 4 -6.14 -17.29 -45.83
C LEU A 4 -6.87 -18.01 -44.68
N ARG A 5 -7.17 -19.30 -44.87
CA ARG A 5 -7.88 -20.12 -43.87
C ARG A 5 -7.08 -20.35 -42.59
N ARG A 6 -5.75 -20.47 -42.70
CA ARG A 6 -4.85 -20.61 -41.54
C ARG A 6 -4.85 -19.33 -40.70
N LEU A 7 -4.81 -18.17 -41.36
CA LEU A 7 -4.83 -16.86 -40.70
C LEU A 7 -6.19 -16.58 -40.03
N GLN A 8 -7.29 -16.96 -40.67
CA GLN A 8 -8.63 -16.86 -40.06
C GLN A 8 -8.73 -17.71 -38.79
N ARG A 9 -8.29 -18.98 -38.86
CA ARG A 9 -8.27 -19.88 -37.69
C ARG A 9 -7.40 -19.33 -36.55
N MET A 10 -6.24 -18.73 -36.85
CA MET A 10 -5.39 -18.11 -35.82
C MET A 10 -6.04 -16.86 -35.19
N LYS A 11 -6.76 -16.06 -35.99
CA LYS A 11 -7.53 -14.91 -35.47
C LYS A 11 -8.68 -15.36 -34.57
N GLU A 12 -9.43 -16.39 -34.96
CA GLU A 12 -10.51 -16.98 -34.16
C GLU A 12 -10.00 -17.53 -32.84
N LEU A 13 -8.87 -18.26 -32.86
CA LEU A 13 -8.23 -18.78 -31.65
C LEU A 13 -7.78 -17.66 -30.71
N ASN A 14 -7.15 -16.61 -31.23
CA ASN A 14 -6.73 -15.46 -30.43
C ASN A 14 -7.92 -14.70 -29.82
N LEU A 15 -9.00 -14.54 -30.58
CA LEU A 15 -10.22 -13.90 -30.08
C LEU A 15 -10.87 -14.73 -28.96
N ALA A 16 -10.96 -16.05 -29.14
CA ALA A 16 -11.50 -16.96 -28.13
C ALA A 16 -10.66 -16.96 -26.84
N LEU A 17 -9.33 -16.88 -26.97
CA LEU A 17 -8.46 -16.73 -25.81
C LEU A 17 -8.67 -15.37 -25.12
N LYS A 18 -8.74 -14.28 -25.89
CA LYS A 18 -8.97 -12.92 -25.36
C LYS A 18 -10.28 -12.81 -24.59
N GLU A 19 -11.36 -13.41 -25.08
CA GLU A 19 -12.66 -13.39 -24.39
C GLU A 19 -12.60 -14.16 -23.06
N LYS A 20 -11.92 -15.31 -23.05
CA LYS A 20 -11.69 -16.10 -21.82
C LYS A 20 -10.90 -15.34 -20.76
N TYR A 21 -9.91 -14.54 -21.17
CA TYR A 21 -9.15 -13.69 -20.24
C TYR A 21 -9.96 -12.49 -19.75
N ARG A 22 -10.73 -11.84 -20.63
CA ARG A 22 -11.62 -10.72 -20.27
C ARG A 22 -12.62 -11.11 -19.17
N HIS A 23 -13.21 -12.30 -19.26
CA HIS A 23 -14.10 -12.83 -18.23
C HIS A 23 -13.42 -13.07 -16.86
N ARG A 24 -12.09 -13.23 -16.83
CA ARG A 24 -11.30 -13.42 -15.58
C ARG A 24 -10.79 -12.10 -14.98
N GLU A 25 -10.76 -11.02 -15.77
CA GLU A 25 -10.10 -9.74 -15.44
C GLU A 25 -11.06 -8.59 -15.04
N HIS A 26 -12.31 -8.87 -14.66
CA HIS A 26 -13.25 -7.82 -14.19
C HIS A 26 -12.81 -7.11 -12.89
N LYS A 27 -11.72 -7.55 -12.25
CA LYS A 27 -11.19 -6.96 -11.02
C LYS A 27 -10.70 -5.53 -11.24
N ASP A 28 -10.17 -5.22 -12.42
CA ASP A 28 -9.64 -3.89 -12.73
C ASP A 28 -10.75 -2.85 -12.81
N GLY A 29 -11.91 -3.22 -13.36
CA GLY A 29 -13.10 -2.37 -13.38
C GLY A 29 -13.59 -2.02 -11.97
N TRP A 30 -13.68 -3.01 -11.08
CA TRP A 30 -14.16 -2.77 -9.71
C TRP A 30 -13.22 -1.89 -8.90
N ILE A 31 -11.91 -2.07 -9.04
CA ILE A 31 -10.92 -1.20 -8.36
C ILE A 31 -11.08 0.25 -8.83
N SER A 32 -11.28 0.47 -10.12
CA SER A 32 -11.53 1.80 -10.68
C SER A 32 -12.81 2.42 -10.12
N THR A 33 -13.93 1.69 -10.13
CA THR A 33 -15.22 2.16 -9.57
C THR A 33 -15.09 2.51 -8.09
N ILE A 34 -14.46 1.64 -7.28
CA ILE A 34 -14.23 1.91 -5.85
C ILE A 34 -13.31 3.12 -5.67
N GLY A 35 -12.27 3.25 -6.50
CA GLY A 35 -11.36 4.39 -6.48
C GLY A 35 -12.07 5.72 -6.74
N ILE A 36 -12.96 5.75 -7.72
CA ILE A 36 -13.81 6.92 -8.01
C ILE A 36 -14.75 7.21 -6.83
N GLY A 37 -15.42 6.18 -6.30
CA GLY A 37 -16.30 6.29 -5.13
C GLY A 37 -15.57 6.86 -3.91
N ALA A 38 -14.40 6.31 -3.57
CA ALA A 38 -13.58 6.81 -2.47
C ALA A 38 -13.08 8.24 -2.70
N LYS A 39 -12.78 8.62 -3.96
CA LYS A 39 -12.34 9.97 -4.32
C LYS A 39 -13.42 11.02 -4.07
N TYR A 40 -14.70 10.69 -4.28
CA TYR A 40 -15.81 11.60 -3.92
C TYR A 40 -15.85 11.95 -2.43
N TYR A 41 -15.37 11.05 -1.57
CA TYR A 41 -15.26 11.28 -0.12
C TYR A 41 -13.83 11.61 0.32
N ASN A 42 -13.03 12.21 -0.58
CA ASN A 42 -11.68 12.69 -0.30
C ASN A 42 -10.70 11.60 0.23
N SER A 43 -10.94 10.34 -0.13
CA SER A 43 -10.11 9.19 0.22
C SER A 43 -9.55 8.52 -1.04
N THR A 44 -8.59 7.59 -0.86
CA THR A 44 -8.03 6.79 -1.96
C THR A 44 -8.37 5.33 -1.76
N TYR A 45 -8.42 4.57 -2.86
CA TYR A 45 -8.69 3.13 -2.82
C TYR A 45 -7.79 2.40 -1.81
N SER A 46 -6.48 2.60 -1.89
CA SER A 46 -5.51 1.93 -1.02
C SER A 46 -5.74 2.25 0.46
N ARG A 47 -6.04 3.51 0.78
CA ARG A 47 -6.30 3.96 2.14
C ARG A 47 -7.61 3.36 2.67
N PHE A 48 -8.67 3.40 1.87
CA PHE A 48 -9.97 2.83 2.18
C PHE A 48 -9.89 1.32 2.43
N ILE A 49 -9.29 0.56 1.51
CA ILE A 49 -9.16 -0.91 1.67
C ILE A 49 -8.26 -1.28 2.86
N SER A 50 -7.18 -0.54 3.10
CA SER A 50 -6.33 -0.74 4.27
C SER A 50 -7.09 -0.51 5.58
N ALA A 51 -7.94 0.52 5.61
CA ALA A 51 -8.78 0.82 6.75
C ALA A 51 -9.82 -0.28 7.00
N LEU A 52 -10.54 -0.74 5.97
CA LEU A 52 -11.52 -1.84 6.11
C LEU A 52 -10.89 -3.14 6.63
N ARG A 53 -9.66 -3.45 6.20
CA ARG A 53 -8.91 -4.60 6.73
C ARG A 53 -8.57 -4.45 8.21
N THR A 54 -8.30 -3.23 8.65
CA THR A 54 -7.96 -2.92 10.05
C THR A 54 -9.20 -3.00 10.94
N THR A 55 -10.38 -2.63 10.42
CA THR A 55 -11.66 -2.73 11.15
C THR A 55 -12.28 -4.12 11.12
N GLY A 56 -11.65 -5.10 10.45
CA GLY A 56 -12.15 -6.47 10.34
C GLY A 56 -13.28 -6.65 9.31
N VAL A 57 -13.60 -5.63 8.51
CA VAL A 57 -14.65 -5.71 7.47
C VAL A 57 -14.11 -6.47 6.26
N ARG A 58 -14.56 -7.72 6.11
CA ARG A 58 -14.23 -8.59 4.97
C ARG A 58 -15.31 -8.49 3.89
N LEU A 59 -15.17 -7.49 3.02
CA LEU A 59 -16.04 -7.32 1.85
C LEU A 59 -15.28 -7.57 0.55
N ASP A 60 -15.94 -8.25 -0.38
CA ASP A 60 -15.42 -8.45 -1.73
C ASP A 60 -15.50 -7.17 -2.57
N ARG A 61 -14.53 -7.00 -3.47
CA ARG A 61 -14.43 -5.82 -4.34
C ARG A 61 -15.60 -5.71 -5.32
N ARG A 62 -16.19 -6.83 -5.72
CA ARG A 62 -17.41 -6.85 -6.54
C ARG A 62 -18.57 -6.19 -5.81
N THR A 63 -18.82 -6.64 -4.58
CA THR A 63 -19.90 -6.11 -3.74
C THR A 63 -19.66 -4.65 -3.40
N LEU A 64 -18.41 -4.27 -3.10
CA LEU A 64 -18.05 -2.86 -2.90
C LEU A 64 -18.33 -1.99 -4.13
N SER A 65 -17.98 -2.45 -5.34
CA SER A 65 -18.31 -1.69 -6.57
C SER A 65 -19.81 -1.57 -6.80
N LEU A 66 -20.59 -2.60 -6.46
CA LEU A 66 -22.05 -2.55 -6.56
C LEU A 66 -22.64 -1.54 -5.57
N LEU A 67 -22.12 -1.51 -4.34
CA LEU A 67 -22.52 -0.53 -3.31
C LEU A 67 -22.26 0.91 -3.76
N VAL A 68 -21.13 1.17 -4.42
CA VAL A 68 -20.83 2.51 -4.96
C VAL A 68 -21.88 2.94 -5.98
N SER A 69 -22.31 2.04 -6.87
CA SER A 69 -23.23 2.36 -7.97
C SER A 69 -24.69 2.41 -7.55
N HIS A 70 -25.13 1.55 -6.64
CA HIS A 70 -26.55 1.39 -6.31
C HIS A 70 -26.92 1.92 -4.92
N GLU A 71 -25.97 1.97 -3.99
CA GLU A 71 -26.23 2.20 -2.56
C GLU A 71 -25.22 3.20 -1.95
N PRO A 72 -25.23 4.47 -2.41
CA PRO A 72 -24.23 5.46 -2.00
C PRO A 72 -24.28 5.78 -0.49
N ALA A 73 -25.45 5.67 0.15
CA ALA A 73 -25.59 5.87 1.59
C ALA A 73 -24.85 4.80 2.40
N SER A 74 -25.00 3.53 2.00
CA SER A 74 -24.30 2.40 2.60
C SER A 74 -22.78 2.51 2.39
N PHE A 75 -22.36 2.91 1.19
CA PHE A 75 -20.94 3.15 0.92
C PHE A 75 -20.36 4.30 1.77
N ARG A 76 -21.12 5.38 1.99
CA ARG A 76 -20.71 6.48 2.87
C ARG A 76 -20.51 6.02 4.33
N ALA A 77 -21.36 5.14 4.84
CA ALA A 77 -21.18 4.58 6.18
C ALA A 77 -19.86 3.79 6.31
N LEU A 78 -19.48 3.03 5.27
CA LEU A 78 -18.20 2.32 5.22
C LEU A 78 -17.00 3.29 5.16
N ILE A 79 -17.13 4.42 4.46
CA ILE A 79 -16.10 5.46 4.43
C ILE A 79 -15.91 6.07 5.83
N GLY A 80 -17.01 6.39 6.53
CA GLY A 80 -16.94 6.93 7.89
C GLY A 80 -16.23 5.96 8.85
N LEU A 81 -16.55 4.66 8.77
CA LEU A 81 -15.87 3.63 9.55
C LEU A 81 -14.35 3.57 9.22
N ALA A 82 -14.01 3.70 7.93
CA ALA A 82 -12.63 3.69 7.47
C ALA A 82 -11.85 4.91 7.96
N GLU A 83 -12.45 6.10 8.04
CA GLU A 83 -11.80 7.33 8.53
C GLU A 83 -11.42 7.23 10.00
N VAL A 84 -12.33 6.73 10.84
CA VAL A 84 -12.07 6.52 12.28
C VAL A 84 -10.88 5.59 12.47
N ALA A 85 -10.80 4.51 11.69
CA ALA A 85 -9.69 3.56 11.75
C ALA A 85 -8.34 4.11 11.25
N GLN A 86 -8.35 5.18 10.45
CA GLN A 86 -7.13 5.85 10.01
C GLN A 86 -6.62 6.84 11.06
N GLN A 87 -7.54 7.45 11.82
CA GLN A 87 -7.20 8.43 12.85
C GLN A 87 -6.49 7.76 14.04
N SER A 88 -6.83 6.51 14.37
CA SER A 88 -6.12 5.74 15.40
C SER A 88 -4.65 5.53 15.06
N LYS A 89 -4.32 5.17 13.81
CA LYS A 89 -2.92 5.00 13.35
C LYS A 89 -2.08 6.27 13.50
N PHE A 90 -2.68 7.44 13.30
CA PHE A 90 -1.97 8.71 13.44
C PHE A 90 -1.65 9.04 14.91
N LYS A 91 -2.54 8.64 15.83
CA LYS A 91 -2.37 8.85 17.26
C LYS A 91 -1.23 8.00 17.84
N GLU A 92 -1.10 6.75 17.40
CA GLU A 92 0.02 5.86 17.75
C GLU A 92 1.37 6.41 17.24
N SER A 93 1.41 6.86 15.98
CA SER A 93 2.62 7.42 15.37
C SER A 93 3.09 8.73 16.02
N SER A 94 2.20 9.42 16.75
CA SER A 94 2.52 10.64 17.47
C SER A 94 3.11 10.36 18.86
N LEU A 95 2.86 9.17 19.42
CA LEU A 95 3.35 8.73 20.73
C LEU A 95 4.69 7.99 20.63
N GLU A 96 5.03 7.47 19.45
CA GLU A 96 6.34 6.91 19.15
C GLU A 96 6.99 7.66 17.98
N ALA A 97 7.72 8.72 18.29
CA ALA A 97 8.76 9.17 17.36
C ALA A 97 9.82 8.06 17.30
N PRO A 98 10.11 7.42 16.14
CA PRO A 98 11.13 6.38 16.16
C PRO A 98 12.50 6.97 16.45
N PHE A 99 12.77 8.23 16.05
CA PHE A 99 14.06 8.89 16.28
C PHE A 99 13.89 10.39 16.56
N PRO A 100 14.64 10.97 17.51
CA PRO A 100 14.73 12.43 17.64
C PRO A 100 15.34 12.98 16.35
N ARG A 101 14.75 14.03 15.79
CA ARG A 101 15.03 14.62 14.46
C ARG A 101 16.46 15.18 14.25
N ALA A 102 17.46 14.78 15.05
CA ALA A 102 18.85 15.22 14.90
C ALA A 102 19.93 14.11 15.08
N ASP A 103 19.69 13.02 15.82
CA ASP A 103 20.79 12.18 16.33
C ASP A 103 20.80 10.70 15.90
N TRP A 104 19.99 10.30 14.92
CA TRP A 104 19.90 8.88 14.51
C TRP A 104 21.27 8.32 14.07
N HIS A 105 21.80 7.39 14.88
CA HIS A 105 22.94 6.55 14.54
C HIS A 105 22.48 5.10 14.38
N PRO A 106 22.93 4.38 13.34
CA PRO A 106 22.60 2.97 13.17
C PRO A 106 23.23 2.12 14.28
N PRO A 107 22.61 0.98 14.66
CA PRO A 107 23.20 0.08 15.64
C PRO A 107 24.58 -0.40 15.17
N PRO A 108 25.56 -0.53 16.07
CA PRO A 108 26.93 -0.86 15.73
C PRO A 108 26.99 -2.20 14.97
N GLY A 109 27.63 -2.20 13.80
CA GLY A 109 27.74 -3.38 12.92
C GLY A 109 26.67 -3.51 11.83
N ALA A 110 25.68 -2.62 11.78
CA ALA A 110 24.68 -2.61 10.72
C ALA A 110 25.32 -2.29 9.35
N LYS A 111 25.11 -3.16 8.36
CA LYS A 111 25.58 -2.93 7.00
C LYS A 111 24.63 -1.97 6.28
N LEU A 112 24.94 -0.68 6.33
CA LEU A 112 24.18 0.36 5.61
C LEU A 112 24.17 0.10 4.10
N HIS A 113 23.04 0.30 3.44
CA HIS A 113 22.99 0.26 1.98
C HIS A 113 23.75 1.47 1.39
N PRO A 114 24.40 1.34 0.21
CA PRO A 114 25.17 2.44 -0.41
C PRO A 114 24.42 3.78 -0.55
N LYS A 115 23.09 3.75 -0.72
CA LYS A 115 22.22 4.94 -0.79
C LYS A 115 22.06 5.65 0.56
N GLU A 116 22.13 4.92 1.68
CA GLU A 116 21.98 5.45 3.05
C GLU A 116 23.29 6.09 3.54
N ARG A 117 24.44 5.58 3.07
CA ARG A 117 25.78 6.13 3.39
C ARG A 117 25.97 7.58 2.90
N ARG A 118 25.19 7.99 1.88
CA ARG A 118 25.29 9.31 1.26
C ARG A 118 24.64 10.42 2.11
N VAL A 119 23.76 10.05 3.05
CA VAL A 119 22.98 10.96 3.90
C VAL A 119 23.67 11.21 5.25
N VAL A 120 24.62 10.36 5.65
CA VAL A 120 25.40 10.51 6.89
C VAL A 120 26.57 11.48 6.66
N PRO A 121 26.75 12.53 7.49
CA PRO A 121 27.84 13.49 7.29
C PRO A 121 29.21 12.79 7.39
N ARG A 122 30.07 13.04 6.40
CA ARG A 122 31.39 12.44 6.24
C ARG A 122 32.46 13.31 6.92
N SER A 123 32.54 13.34 8.25
CA SER A 123 33.66 13.95 9.00
C SER A 123 33.58 13.47 10.45
N SER A 124 34.51 12.64 10.95
CA SER A 124 35.88 12.91 11.44
C SER A 124 35.89 13.73 12.75
N LYS A 125 36.15 13.03 13.87
CA LYS A 125 36.29 13.49 15.26
C LYS A 125 34.99 13.53 16.10
N GLY A 126 34.96 12.67 17.10
CA GLY A 126 33.91 12.54 18.11
C GLY A 126 33.48 11.08 18.18
N TRP A 127 33.61 10.45 19.35
CA TRP A 127 33.37 9.01 19.62
C TRP A 127 34.59 8.08 19.56
N THR A 128 35.72 8.44 20.18
CA THR A 128 36.47 7.45 20.98
C THR A 128 37.04 8.10 22.25
N ARG A 129 36.69 7.56 23.42
CA ARG A 129 37.61 6.97 24.42
C ARG A 129 37.01 6.99 25.84
N GLY A 130 36.98 5.81 26.46
CA GLY A 130 37.47 5.62 27.83
C GLY A 130 36.54 6.00 28.99
N ARG A 131 35.91 4.98 29.59
CA ARG A 131 36.03 4.71 31.04
C ARG A 131 35.58 3.27 31.31
N LYS A 132 36.54 2.38 31.62
CA LYS A 132 36.25 1.16 32.36
C LYS A 132 36.07 1.56 33.84
N PRO A 133 35.05 1.07 34.55
CA PRO A 133 35.05 1.14 36.01
C PRO A 133 35.90 -0.01 36.56
N ASP A 134 37.15 0.29 36.93
CA ASP A 134 37.91 -0.55 37.85
C ASP A 134 37.68 0.01 39.27
N GLY A 135 37.21 -0.83 40.19
CA GLY A 135 36.91 -0.44 41.57
C GLY A 135 36.34 -1.58 42.40
N LEU A 136 37.14 -2.65 42.56
CA LEU A 136 37.07 -3.54 43.73
C LEU A 136 37.72 -2.79 44.90
N LEU A 137 36.91 -2.36 45.86
CA LEU A 137 37.09 -2.42 47.32
C LEU A 137 35.70 -2.32 47.96
#